data_AF-A0ABD5UFJ0-F1
#
_entry.id   AF-A0ABD5UFJ0-F1
#
_cell.length_a   1.000
_cell.length_b   1.000
_cell.length_c   1.000
_cell.angle_alpha   90.00
_cell.angle_beta   90.00
_cell.angle_gamma   90.00
#
_symmetry.space_group_name_H-M   'P 1'
#
loop_
_entity.id
_entity.type
_entity.pdbx_description
1 polymer ?
#
loop_
_entity_poly.entity_id
_entity_poly.type
_entity_poly.pdbx_seq_one_letter_code
_entity_poly.pdbx_strand_id
1 'polypeptide(L)'
;MAARDRHHALATPADVNTWCEDLLEGRSAKTVYREYWVRVEHFYSWLQSHTDYPHVYHPPLMAVVECDASRRIWDAKLSGKAEARKYD
;
A
#
# COMPACT_ATOMS: atom_id res chain seq x y z
N MET A 1 14.66 -5.15 3.34
CA MET A 1 14.48 -5.72 1.98
C MET A 1 15.78 -5.96 1.23
N ALA A 2 16.65 -4.94 1.07
CA ALA A 2 17.93 -5.09 0.35
C ALA A 2 18.84 -6.21 0.90
N ALA A 3 18.80 -6.47 2.21
CA ALA A 3 19.59 -7.53 2.84
C ALA A 3 19.16 -8.97 2.46
N ARG A 4 18.04 -9.16 1.77
CA ARG A 4 17.48 -10.49 1.42
C ARG A 4 17.67 -10.86 -0.06
N ASP A 5 18.45 -10.09 -0.83
CA ASP A 5 18.69 -10.25 -2.28
C ASP A 5 17.41 -10.49 -3.10
N ARG A 6 16.32 -9.83 -2.69
CA ARG A 6 15.02 -9.93 -3.35
C ARG A 6 14.72 -8.65 -4.09
N HIS A 7 14.37 -8.78 -5.37
CA HIS A 7 13.95 -7.64 -6.18
C HIS A 7 12.75 -6.92 -5.55
N HIS A 8 12.77 -5.59 -5.51
CA HIS A 8 11.75 -4.79 -4.82
C HIS A 8 10.33 -4.98 -5.38
N ALA A 9 10.21 -5.38 -6.65
CA ALA A 9 8.93 -5.74 -7.26
C ALA A 9 8.31 -7.03 -6.68
N LEU A 10 9.09 -7.85 -5.96
CA LEU A 10 8.63 -9.08 -5.31
C LEU A 10 8.44 -8.87 -3.80
N ALA A 11 7.96 -7.69 -3.38
CA ALA A 11 7.67 -7.46 -1.97
C ALA A 11 6.65 -8.48 -1.46
N THR A 12 6.79 -8.89 -0.20
CA THR A 12 5.73 -9.61 0.52
C THR A 12 4.75 -8.63 1.16
N PRO A 13 3.54 -9.07 1.54
CA PRO A 13 2.63 -8.24 2.32
C PRO A 13 3.27 -7.71 3.61
N ALA A 14 4.06 -8.55 4.29
CA ALA A 14 4.79 -8.16 5.50
C ALA A 14 5.81 -7.04 5.24
N ASP A 15 6.52 -7.08 4.10
CA ASP A 15 7.48 -6.03 3.75
C ASP A 15 6.80 -4.69 3.51
N VAL A 16 5.62 -4.70 2.87
CA VAL A 16 4.81 -3.49 2.70
C VAL A 16 4.30 -2.98 4.04
N ASN A 17 3.88 -3.88 4.93
CA ASN A 17 3.41 -3.50 6.25
C ASN A 17 4.50 -2.86 7.11
N THR A 18 5.69 -3.45 7.18
CA THR A 18 6.83 -2.85 7.92
C THR A 18 7.16 -1.46 7.38
N TRP A 19 7.18 -1.29 6.05
CA TRP A 19 7.37 0.04 5.47
C TRP A 19 6.26 1.04 5.87
N CYS A 20 5.02 0.57 5.99
CA CYS A 20 3.90 1.38 6.46
C CYS A 20 4.03 1.76 7.95
N GLU A 21 4.51 0.83 8.79
CA GLU A 21 4.81 1.09 10.20
C GLU A 21 5.84 2.22 10.33
N ASP A 22 6.97 2.11 9.64
CA ASP A 22 8.03 3.12 9.62
C ASP A 22 7.51 4.50 9.21
N LEU A 23 6.60 4.55 8.22
CA LEU A 23 6.01 5.80 7.76
C LEU A 23 5.09 6.44 8.81
N LEU A 24 4.33 5.61 9.54
CA LEU A 24 3.36 6.03 10.56
C LEU A 24 4.02 6.53 11.85
N GLU A 25 5.29 6.20 12.12
CA GLU A 25 6.01 6.71 13.29
C GLU A 25 6.13 8.24 13.30
N GLY A 26 6.18 8.86 12.12
CA GLY A 26 6.34 10.32 11.98
C GLY A 26 5.21 11.05 11.27
N ARG A 27 4.16 10.34 10.83
CA ARG A 27 3.14 10.90 9.91
C ARG A 27 1.74 10.36 10.22
N SER A 28 0.73 11.18 9.93
CA SER A 28 -0.67 10.73 10.00
C SER A 28 -0.98 9.70 8.93
N ALA A 29 -1.89 8.76 9.21
CA ALA A 29 -2.35 7.77 8.23
C ALA A 29 -2.92 8.42 6.94
N LYS A 30 -3.55 9.59 7.05
CA LYS A 30 -4.04 10.37 5.90
C LYS A 30 -2.90 10.88 5.02
N THR A 31 -1.82 11.38 5.64
CA THR A 31 -0.60 11.79 4.93
C THR A 31 0.07 10.59 4.28
N VAL A 32 0.21 9.48 5.01
CA VAL A 32 0.82 8.24 4.50
C VAL A 32 0.03 7.70 3.31
N TYR A 33 -1.31 7.70 3.39
CA TYR A 33 -2.16 7.32 2.28
C TYR A 33 -1.90 8.18 1.03
N ARG A 34 -2.02 9.50 1.17
CA ARG A 34 -1.93 10.44 0.03
C ARG A 34 -0.55 10.47 -0.61
N GLU A 35 0.50 10.48 0.21
CA GLU A 35 1.87 10.74 -0.25
C GLU A 35 2.69 9.47 -0.49
N TYR A 36 2.27 8.29 -0.03
CA TYR A 36 3.11 7.10 -0.15
C TYR A 36 2.31 5.92 -0.70
N TRP A 37 1.20 5.60 -0.05
CA TRP A 37 0.37 4.45 -0.42
C TRP A 37 -0.09 4.48 -1.87
N VAL A 38 -0.68 5.59 -2.32
CA VAL A 38 -1.22 5.72 -3.69
C VAL A 38 -0.15 5.43 -4.75
N ARG A 39 1.10 5.86 -4.52
CA ARG A 39 2.20 5.66 -5.45
C ARG A 39 2.56 4.17 -5.57
N VAL A 40 2.61 3.46 -4.44
CA VAL A 40 2.92 2.01 -4.41
C VAL A 40 1.75 1.18 -4.91
N GLU A 41 0.50 1.55 -4.59
CA GLU A 41 -0.71 0.91 -5.12
C GLU A 41 -0.73 1.00 -6.66
N HIS A 42 -0.46 2.17 -7.23
CA HIS A 42 -0.38 2.35 -8.68
C HIS A 42 0.75 1.56 -9.32
N PHE A 43 1.92 1.50 -8.69
CA PHE A 43 3.04 0.72 -9.20
C PHE A 43 2.71 -0.76 -9.33
N TYR A 44 2.12 -1.37 -8.30
CA TYR A 44 1.72 -2.78 -8.35
C TYR A 44 0.53 -3.03 -9.29
N SER A 45 -0.40 -2.07 -9.40
CA SER A 45 -1.46 -2.14 -10.42
C SER A 45 -0.90 -2.13 -11.83
N TRP A 46 0.12 -1.31 -12.11
CA TRP A 46 0.81 -1.29 -13.40
C TRP A 46 1.58 -2.59 -13.67
N LEU A 47 2.25 -3.14 -12.66
CA LEU A 47 2.93 -4.43 -12.79
C LEU A 47 1.95 -5.56 -13.15
N GLN A 48 0.71 -5.53 -12.64
CA GLN A 48 -0.30 -6.54 -12.97
C GLN A 48 -0.84 -6.43 -14.40
N SER A 49 -0.84 -5.23 -14.99
CA SER A 49 -1.36 -5.02 -16.34
C SER A 49 -0.30 -5.12 -17.43
N HIS A 50 0.99 -5.20 -17.07
CA HIS A 50 2.07 -5.24 -18.04
C HIS A 50 2.40 -6.68 -18.47
N THR A 51 2.39 -6.90 -19.79
CA THR A 51 2.68 -8.20 -20.44
C THR A 51 4.06 -8.77 -20.13
N ASP A 52 5.05 -7.91 -19.91
CA ASP A 52 6.46 -8.32 -19.82
C ASP A 52 6.86 -8.71 -18.39
N TYR A 53 6.00 -8.42 -17.41
CA TYR A 53 6.22 -8.66 -16.00
C TYR A 53 4.92 -9.17 -15.36
N PRO A 54 4.54 -10.45 -15.54
CA PRO A 54 3.26 -10.98 -15.06
C PRO A 54 3.28 -11.12 -13.53
N HIS A 55 3.13 -10.00 -12.82
CA HIS A 55 2.92 -10.02 -11.38
C HIS A 55 1.52 -10.55 -11.10
N VAL A 56 1.47 -11.70 -10.44
CA VAL A 56 0.20 -12.41 -10.15
C VAL A 56 -0.46 -11.97 -8.84
N TYR A 57 0.16 -11.07 -8.09
CA TYR A 57 -0.32 -10.67 -6.77
C TYR A 57 -0.08 -9.19 -6.48
N HIS A 58 -0.88 -8.63 -5.56
CA HIS A 58 -0.84 -7.20 -5.20
C HIS A 58 -0.45 -7.04 -3.72
N PRO A 59 0.85 -7.07 -3.38
CA PRO A 59 1.30 -7.08 -1.99
C PRO A 59 0.71 -5.96 -1.13
N PRO A 60 0.52 -4.71 -1.60
CA PRO A 60 -0.17 -3.68 -0.82
C PRO A 60 -1.61 -4.04 -0.43
N LEU A 61 -2.41 -4.59 -1.35
CA LEU A 61 -3.80 -4.94 -1.05
C LEU A 61 -3.87 -6.17 -0.15
N MET A 62 -2.96 -7.13 -0.33
CA MET A 62 -2.84 -8.25 0.61
C MET A 62 -2.45 -7.78 2.01
N ALA A 63 -1.53 -6.81 2.13
CA ALA A 63 -1.13 -6.23 3.41
C ALA A 63 -2.31 -5.53 4.12
N VAL A 64 -3.24 -4.90 3.40
CA VAL A 64 -4.48 -4.37 4.00
C VAL A 64 -5.32 -5.48 4.63
N VAL A 65 -5.38 -6.64 4.00
CA VAL A 65 -6.15 -7.78 4.50
C VAL A 65 -5.46 -8.40 5.72
N GLU A 66 -4.14 -8.56 5.65
CA GLU A 66 -3.34 -9.38 6.57
C GLU A 66 -2.70 -8.60 7.72
N CYS A 67 -2.59 -7.27 7.65
CA CYS A 67 -1.79 -6.50 8.61
C CYS A 67 -2.42 -5.16 9.04
N ASP A 68 -2.16 -4.77 10.28
CA ASP A 68 -2.84 -3.65 10.95
C ASP A 68 -2.40 -2.27 10.44
N ALA A 69 -1.09 -2.04 10.24
CA ALA A 69 -0.61 -0.72 9.82
C ALA A 69 -1.08 -0.37 8.41
N SER A 70 -1.00 -1.35 7.51
CA SER A 70 -1.53 -1.24 6.14
C SER A 70 -3.05 -1.04 6.13
N ARG A 71 -3.79 -1.80 6.96
CA ARG A 71 -5.24 -1.61 7.16
C ARG A 71 -5.58 -0.21 7.64
N ARG A 72 -4.85 0.31 8.63
CA ARG A 72 -5.07 1.66 9.18
C ARG A 72 -4.94 2.75 8.12
N ILE A 73 -3.97 2.62 7.23
CA ILE A 73 -3.78 3.57 6.11
C ILE A 73 -4.93 3.46 5.11
N TRP A 74 -5.35 2.23 4.80
CA TRP A 74 -6.50 1.99 3.92
C TRP A 74 -7.82 2.52 4.50
N ASP A 75 -8.04 2.38 5.80
CA ASP A 75 -9.24 2.92 6.43
C ASP A 75 -9.28 4.45 6.34
N ALA A 76 -8.14 5.13 6.41
CA ALA A 76 -8.07 6.58 6.18
C ALA A 76 -8.49 6.99 4.75
N LYS A 77 -8.24 6.14 3.74
CA LYS A 77 -8.78 6.30 2.37
C LYS A 77 -10.29 6.17 2.36
N LEU A 78 -10.83 5.12 3.00
CA LEU A 78 -12.27 4.85 3.03
C LEU A 78 -13.04 5.95 3.76
N SER A 79 -12.54 6.42 4.91
CA SER A 79 -13.15 7.54 5.65
C SER A 79 -13.20 8.81 4.80
N GLY A 80 -12.12 9.15 4.09
CA GLY A 80 -12.13 10.31 3.20
C GLY A 80 -13.12 10.18 2.03
N LYS A 81 -13.31 8.98 1.48
CA LYS A 81 -14.35 8.73 0.46
C LYS A 81 -15.76 8.83 1.02
N ALA A 82 -15.99 8.34 2.22
CA ALA A 82 -17.28 8.43 2.90
C ALA A 82 -17.65 9.89 3.21
N GLU A 83 -16.68 10.73 3.58
CA GLU A 83 -16.89 12.17 3.76
C GLU A 83 -17.27 12.87 2.45
N ALA A 84 -16.57 12.59 1.34
CA ALA A 84 -16.88 13.21 0.04
C ALA A 84 -18.32 12.89 -0.42
N ARG A 85 -18.74 11.64 -0.30
CA ARG A 85 -20.09 11.18 -0.70
C ARG A 85 -21.24 11.79 0.12
N LYS A 86 -20.98 12.34 1.31
CA LYS A 86 -22.02 13.02 2.11
C LYS A 86 -22.47 14.35 1.51
N TYR A 87 -21.72 14.88 0.54
CA TYR A 87 -21.95 16.18 -0.08
C TYR A 87 -22.29 16.08 -1.58
N ASP A 88 -22.47 14.87 -2.11
CA ASP A 88 -22.95 14.56 -3.46
C ASP A 88 -24.47 14.29 -3.44
#